data_AF-A0A7Y1SJ56-F1
#
_entry.id   AF-A0A7Y1SJ56-F1
#
_cell.length_a   1.000
_cell.length_b   1.000
_cell.length_c   1.000
_cell.angle_alpha   90.00
_cell.angle_beta   90.00
_cell.angle_gamma   90.00
#
_symmetry.space_group_name_H-M   'P 1'
#
loop_
_entity.id
_entity.type
_entity.pdbx_description
1 polymer ?
#
loop_
_entity_poly.entity_id
_entity_poly.type
_entity_poly.pdbx_seq_one_letter_code
_entity_poly.pdbx_strand_id
1 'polypeptide(L)'
;MPIYVDNVRIPYRGMLMSHMTADTLDEIHEMADRLEIFRKYFQYPPKTRFPHYDIPVDRRDRALALGAHDVDRRTSLHYGAKLGMEWIHTQNEIIRPERLIAGYERTLIRTQNYAIKIA
;
A
#
# COMPACT_ATOMS: atom_id res chain seq x y z
N MET A 1 8.21 -2.84 11.82
CA MET A 1 7.26 -2.12 10.95
C MET A 1 7.31 -2.77 9.58
N PRO A 2 6.46 -3.76 9.32
CA PRO A 2 6.41 -4.44 8.03
C PRO A 2 5.94 -3.52 6.90
N ILE A 3 6.85 -3.23 5.98
CA ILE A 3 6.58 -2.56 4.71
C ILE A 3 6.66 -3.60 3.60
N TYR A 4 5.77 -3.50 2.62
CA TYR A 4 5.73 -4.41 1.48
C TYR A 4 5.83 -3.62 0.19
N VAL A 5 6.74 -4.03 -0.70
CA VAL A 5 6.95 -3.38 -1.99
C VAL A 5 6.88 -4.42 -3.09
N ASP A 6 6.08 -4.17 -4.12
CA ASP A 6 6.01 -5.06 -5.28
C ASP A 6 7.03 -4.71 -6.38
N ASN A 7 7.06 -5.51 -7.43
CA ASN A 7 7.95 -5.35 -8.58
C ASN A 7 7.17 -5.14 -9.90
N VAL A 8 6.02 -4.44 -9.86
CA VAL A 8 5.11 -4.32 -11.01
C VAL A 8 5.65 -3.44 -12.16
N ARG A 9 6.62 -2.54 -11.88
CA ARG A 9 7.32 -1.68 -12.87
C ARG A 9 6.36 -0.91 -13.81
N ILE A 10 5.42 -0.16 -13.27
CA ILE A 10 4.46 0.64 -14.05
C ILE A 10 5.16 1.88 -14.65
N PRO A 11 5.11 2.12 -15.97
CA PRO A 11 5.70 3.31 -16.57
C PRO A 11 4.99 4.60 -16.16
N TYR A 12 5.74 5.60 -15.68
CA TYR A 12 5.24 6.94 -15.36
C TYR A 12 6.30 8.01 -15.58
N ARG A 13 6.09 8.93 -16.53
CA ARG A 13 6.98 10.07 -16.81
C ARG A 13 8.47 9.68 -16.96
N GLY A 14 8.75 8.57 -17.64
CA GLY A 14 10.12 8.06 -17.85
C GLY A 14 10.69 7.24 -16.69
N MET A 15 9.92 7.02 -15.62
CA MET A 15 10.28 6.16 -14.49
C MET A 15 9.47 4.86 -14.52
N LEU A 16 9.94 3.85 -13.76
CA LEU A 16 9.20 2.63 -13.48
C LEU A 16 8.82 2.63 -11.99
N MET A 17 7.53 2.54 -11.72
CA MET A 17 6.95 2.64 -10.39
C MET A 17 6.59 1.26 -9.84
N SER A 18 6.76 1.10 -8.54
CA SER A 18 6.28 -0.03 -7.74
C SER A 18 5.30 0.47 -6.69
N HIS A 19 4.39 -0.38 -6.24
CA HIS A 19 3.51 -0.04 -5.13
C HIS A 19 4.20 -0.38 -3.81
N MET A 20 4.13 0.56 -2.86
CA MET A 20 4.49 0.37 -1.46
C MET A 20 3.23 0.40 -0.61
N THR A 21 3.12 -0.56 0.31
CA THR A 21 2.03 -0.74 1.27
C THR A 21 2.57 -1.19 2.64
N ALA A 22 1.72 -1.33 3.65
CA ALA A 22 2.12 -1.69 5.02
C ALA A 22 0.97 -2.38 5.76
N ASP A 23 1.21 -2.77 7.02
CA ASP A 23 0.14 -3.25 7.89
C ASP A 23 -0.71 -2.11 8.46
N THR A 24 -0.11 -0.94 8.69
CA THR A 24 -0.82 0.26 9.17
C THR A 24 -0.50 1.55 8.40
N LEU A 25 -1.39 2.54 8.52
CA LEU A 25 -1.17 3.88 7.94
C LEU A 25 0.05 4.56 8.53
N ASP A 26 0.26 4.47 9.84
CA ASP A 26 1.43 5.04 10.50
C ASP A 26 2.73 4.43 9.94
N GLU A 27 2.74 3.13 9.67
CA GLU A 27 3.92 2.46 9.13
C GLU A 27 4.29 2.89 7.73
N ILE A 28 3.32 2.90 6.81
CA ILE A 28 3.58 3.33 5.43
C ILE A 28 4.01 4.80 5.39
N HIS A 29 3.48 5.60 6.32
CA HIS A 29 3.79 7.00 6.46
C HIS A 29 5.20 7.23 7.02
N GLU A 30 5.61 6.51 8.06
CA GLU A 30 6.98 6.60 8.57
C GLU A 30 8.00 6.16 7.50
N MET A 31 7.72 5.08 6.76
CA MET A 31 8.60 4.66 5.67
C MET A 31 8.68 5.71 4.56
N ALA A 32 7.56 6.34 4.20
CA ALA A 32 7.57 7.43 3.24
C ALA A 32 8.47 8.60 3.68
N ASP A 33 8.49 8.95 4.97
CA ASP A 33 9.37 9.99 5.50
C ASP A 33 10.85 9.58 5.41
N ARG A 34 11.17 8.33 5.76
CA ARG A 34 12.53 7.77 5.64
C ARG A 34 13.03 7.72 4.19
N LEU A 35 12.11 7.61 3.22
CA LEU A 35 12.39 7.63 1.79
C LEU A 35 12.28 9.04 1.17
N GLU A 36 12.02 10.06 1.98
CA GLU A 36 11.87 11.45 1.56
C GLU A 36 10.74 11.62 0.52
N ILE A 37 9.66 10.86 0.68
CA ILE A 37 8.45 10.93 -0.14
C ILE A 37 7.42 11.81 0.56
N PHE A 38 6.99 12.88 -0.10
CA PHE A 38 5.97 13.76 0.45
C PHE A 38 4.62 13.05 0.62
N ARG A 39 3.96 13.29 1.76
CA ARG A 39 2.60 12.80 2.09
C ARG A 39 1.56 13.01 0.98
N LYS A 40 1.65 14.09 0.21
CA LYS A 40 0.76 14.38 -0.93
C LYS A 40 0.77 13.33 -2.04
N TYR A 41 1.80 12.47 -2.08
CA TYR A 41 1.89 11.35 -3.03
C TYR A 41 1.22 10.07 -2.51
N PHE A 42 0.70 10.07 -1.29
CA PHE A 42 -0.15 9.00 -0.81
C PHE A 42 -1.43 8.99 -1.65
N GLN A 43 -1.70 7.86 -2.31
CA GLN A 43 -2.86 7.70 -3.17
C GLN A 43 -3.91 6.88 -2.45
N TYR A 44 -5.16 7.31 -2.53
CA TYR A 44 -6.29 6.69 -1.84
C TYR A 44 -7.60 6.92 -2.61
N PRO A 45 -8.70 6.23 -2.26
CA PRO A 45 -10.01 6.44 -2.90
C PRO A 45 -10.51 7.88 -2.83
N PRO A 46 -11.28 8.34 -3.84
CA PRO A 46 -11.78 7.58 -4.98
C PRO A 46 -10.79 7.47 -6.14
N LYS A 47 -9.61 8.10 -6.05
CA LYS A 47 -8.63 8.14 -7.15
C LYS A 47 -8.02 6.77 -7.44
N THR A 48 -7.74 6.01 -6.37
CA THR A 48 -7.25 4.65 -6.45
C THR A 48 -8.16 3.72 -5.67
N ARG A 49 -8.12 2.43 -6.00
CA ARG A 49 -8.94 1.45 -5.29
C ARG A 49 -8.43 1.19 -3.87
N PHE A 50 -7.12 1.27 -3.64
CA PHE A 50 -6.48 0.95 -2.36
C PHE A 50 -5.52 2.07 -1.96
N PRO A 51 -5.39 2.39 -0.67
CA PRO A 51 -4.36 3.31 -0.19
C PRO A 51 -2.95 2.74 -0.39
N HIS A 52 -2.03 3.53 -0.96
CA HIS A 52 -0.62 3.14 -1.19
C HIS A 52 0.25 4.36 -1.59
N TYR A 53 1.56 4.14 -1.71
CA TYR A 53 2.45 5.01 -2.49
C TYR A 53 2.93 4.32 -3.76
N ASP A 54 3.06 5.08 -4.85
CA ASP A 54 3.87 4.69 -5.98
C ASP A 54 5.29 5.21 -5.78
N ILE A 55 6.27 4.32 -5.81
CA ILE A 55 7.68 4.66 -5.61
C ILE A 55 8.52 4.26 -6.83
N PRO A 56 9.45 5.12 -7.28
CA PRO A 56 10.36 4.78 -8.38
C PRO A 56 11.38 3.71 -7.95
N VAL A 57 12.08 3.13 -8.93
CA VAL A 57 13.05 2.04 -8.74
C VAL A 57 14.07 2.31 -7.64
N ASP A 58 14.68 3.48 -7.64
CA ASP A 58 15.67 3.90 -6.65
C ASP A 58 15.10 3.93 -5.22
N ARG A 59 13.85 4.38 -5.07
CA ARG A 59 13.16 4.36 -3.76
C ARG A 59 12.72 2.98 -3.34
N ARG A 60 12.34 2.11 -4.28
CA ARG A 60 12.10 0.69 -3.98
C ARG A 60 13.36 0.06 -3.42
N ASP A 61 14.50 0.24 -4.08
CA ASP A 61 15.76 -0.36 -3.65
C ASP A 61 16.18 0.16 -2.27
N ARG A 62 15.98 1.47 -2.01
CA ARG A 62 16.13 2.04 -0.65
C ARG A 62 15.15 1.42 0.36
N ALA A 63 13.88 1.25 0.01
CA ALA A 63 12.89 0.66 0.92
C ALA A 63 13.29 -0.76 1.33
N LEU A 64 13.75 -1.57 0.37
CA LEU A 64 14.26 -2.92 0.63
C LEU A 64 15.50 -2.88 1.53
N ALA A 65 16.45 -1.98 1.29
CA ALA A 65 17.61 -1.79 2.16
C ALA A 65 17.26 -1.36 3.59
N LEU A 66 16.11 -0.68 3.77
CA LEU A 66 15.56 -0.29 5.07
C LEU A 66 14.71 -1.38 5.74
N GLY A 67 14.62 -2.57 5.15
CA GLY A 67 13.93 -3.73 5.71
C GLY A 67 12.52 -3.97 5.17
N ALA A 68 12.11 -3.32 4.07
CA ALA A 68 10.87 -3.68 3.40
C ALA A 68 10.95 -5.08 2.78
N HIS A 69 9.82 -5.79 2.78
CA HIS A 69 9.67 -7.09 2.15
C HIS A 69 9.40 -6.92 0.65
N ASP A 70 10.18 -7.61 -0.18
CA ASP A 70 9.89 -7.77 -1.60
C ASP A 70 8.75 -8.77 -1.77
N VAL A 71 7.64 -8.34 -2.37
CA VAL A 71 6.42 -9.15 -2.43
C VAL A 71 5.84 -9.24 -3.84
N ASP A 72 5.05 -10.28 -4.05
CA ASP A 72 4.26 -10.36 -5.26
C ASP A 72 3.07 -9.39 -5.23
N ARG A 73 2.44 -9.21 -6.40
CA ARG A 73 1.28 -8.32 -6.55
C ARG A 73 0.10 -8.72 -5.67
N ARG A 74 -0.08 -10.02 -5.38
CA ARG A 74 -1.25 -10.50 -4.61
C ARG A 74 -1.10 -10.21 -3.12
N THR A 75 0.12 -10.31 -2.62
CA THR A 75 0.52 -9.92 -1.27
C THR A 75 0.41 -8.40 -1.11
N SER A 76 0.96 -7.61 -2.03
CA SER A 76 0.79 -6.14 -2.06
C SER A 76 -0.70 -5.75 -2.06
N LEU A 77 -1.52 -6.44 -2.84
CA LEU A 77 -2.97 -6.22 -2.87
C LEU A 77 -3.66 -6.55 -1.52
N HIS A 78 -3.21 -7.58 -0.81
CA HIS A 78 -3.72 -7.91 0.52
C HIS A 78 -3.50 -6.77 1.50
N TYR A 79 -2.26 -6.30 1.62
CA TYR A 79 -1.91 -5.23 2.55
C TYR A 79 -2.49 -3.87 2.11
N GLY A 80 -2.61 -3.60 0.80
CA GLY A 80 -3.37 -2.44 0.32
C GLY A 80 -4.85 -2.47 0.72
N ALA A 81 -5.49 -3.64 0.74
CA ALA A 81 -6.87 -3.78 1.25
C ALA A 81 -6.94 -3.62 2.78
N LYS A 82 -5.92 -4.10 3.50
CA LYS A 82 -5.80 -3.92 4.95
C LYS A 82 -5.65 -2.43 5.33
N LEU A 83 -4.75 -1.71 4.67
CA LEU A 83 -4.66 -0.25 4.79
C LEU A 83 -5.97 0.43 4.41
N GLY A 84 -6.66 -0.05 3.39
CA GLY A 84 -7.98 0.42 3.00
C GLY A 84 -8.99 0.40 4.14
N MET A 85 -9.03 -0.68 4.92
CA MET A 85 -9.92 -0.82 6.07
C MET A 85 -9.58 0.19 7.17
N GLU A 86 -8.30 0.36 7.51
CA GLU A 86 -7.89 1.37 8.49
C GLU A 86 -8.20 2.78 7.99
N TRP A 87 -7.81 3.10 6.75
CA TRP A 87 -8.00 4.40 6.12
C TRP A 87 -9.45 4.86 6.13
N ILE A 88 -10.41 3.98 5.81
CA ILE A 88 -11.83 4.35 5.86
C ILE A 88 -12.24 4.80 7.27
N HIS A 89 -11.77 4.14 8.31
CA HIS A 89 -12.10 4.52 9.68
C HIS A 89 -11.48 5.85 10.12
N THR A 90 -10.40 6.30 9.44
CA THR A 90 -9.84 7.63 9.69
C THR A 90 -10.54 8.74 8.90
N GLN A 91 -11.40 8.40 7.93
CA GLN A 91 -12.12 9.40 7.12
C GLN A 91 -13.53 9.65 7.68
N ASN A 92 -13.71 10.79 8.34
CA ASN A 92 -15.01 11.17 8.90
C ASN A 92 -16.05 11.65 7.86
N GLU A 93 -15.61 11.92 6.63
CA GLU A 93 -16.44 12.59 5.60
C GLU A 93 -16.92 11.65 4.49
N ILE A 94 -16.56 10.37 4.51
CA ILE A 94 -17.00 9.42 3.48
C ILE A 94 -18.47 9.08 3.70
N ILE A 95 -19.32 9.59 2.81
CA ILE A 95 -20.73 9.25 2.74
C ILE A 95 -20.85 7.87 2.07
N ARG A 96 -21.47 6.90 2.77
CA ARG A 96 -21.72 5.52 2.31
C ARG A 96 -20.46 4.70 1.99
N PRO A 97 -19.63 4.38 3.00
CA PRO A 97 -18.39 3.61 2.81
C PRO A 97 -18.62 2.12 2.52
N GLU A 98 -19.87 1.62 2.58
CA GLU A 98 -20.19 0.19 2.61
C GLU A 98 -19.68 -0.53 1.35
N ARG A 99 -19.75 0.15 0.19
CA ARG A 99 -19.24 -0.42 -1.06
C ARG A 99 -17.72 -0.59 -1.06
N LEU A 100 -16.98 0.35 -0.46
CA LEU A 100 -15.53 0.26 -0.35
C LEU A 100 -15.15 -0.82 0.68
N ILE A 101 -15.78 -0.80 1.86
CA ILE A 101 -15.59 -1.82 2.92
C ILE A 101 -15.81 -3.22 2.34
N ALA A 102 -16.95 -3.48 1.71
CA ALA A 102 -17.23 -4.77 1.10
C ALA A 102 -16.21 -5.13 0.00
N GLY A 103 -15.68 -4.13 -0.71
CA GLY A 103 -14.61 -4.30 -1.70
C GLY A 103 -13.27 -4.70 -1.09
N TYR A 104 -12.94 -4.20 0.09
CA TYR A 104 -11.75 -4.56 0.86
C TYR A 104 -11.90 -5.93 1.49
N GLU A 105 -13.01 -6.23 2.15
CA GLU A 105 -13.30 -7.54 2.74
C GLU A 105 -13.18 -8.66 1.70
N ARG A 106 -13.84 -8.51 0.53
CA ARG A 106 -13.70 -9.48 -0.57
C ARG A 106 -12.25 -9.66 -1.02
N THR A 107 -11.47 -8.59 -1.00
CA THR A 107 -10.06 -8.65 -1.39
C THR A 107 -9.25 -9.40 -0.34
N LEU A 108 -9.42 -9.06 0.94
CA LEU A 108 -8.76 -9.71 2.07
C LEU A 108 -9.03 -11.21 2.11
N ILE A 109 -10.30 -11.63 1.95
CA ILE A 109 -10.68 -13.04 1.89
C ILE A 109 -9.98 -13.74 0.72
N ARG A 110 -10.03 -13.14 -0.48
CA ARG A 110 -9.44 -13.73 -1.69
C ARG A 110 -7.91 -13.84 -1.62
N THR A 111 -7.25 -12.92 -0.91
CA THR A 111 -5.79 -12.86 -0.85
C THR A 111 -5.20 -13.34 0.48
N GLN A 112 -6.01 -13.88 1.39
CA GLN A 112 -5.58 -14.29 2.74
C GLN A 112 -4.38 -15.25 2.72
N ASN A 113 -4.34 -16.19 1.77
CA ASN A 113 -3.25 -17.17 1.65
C ASN A 113 -1.91 -16.58 1.18
N TYR A 114 -1.91 -15.32 0.72
CA TYR A 114 -0.71 -14.58 0.30
C TYR A 114 -0.21 -13.65 1.39
N ALA A 115 -0.95 -13.48 2.50
CA ALA A 115 -0.47 -12.72 3.64
C ALA A 115 0.83 -13.36 4.15
N ILE A 116 1.85 -12.54 4.38
CA ILE A 116 3.10 -13.02 4.96
C ILE A 116 2.80 -13.44 6.40
N LYS A 117 3.12 -14.69 6.72
CA LYS A 117 3.14 -15.15 8.10
C LYS A 117 4.35 -14.53 8.77
N ILE A 118 4.15 -13.43 9.46
CA ILE A 118 5.18 -12.85 10.33
C ILE A 118 5.22 -13.74 11.58
N ALA A 119 6.37 -14.37 11.82
CA ALA A 119 6.64 -15.19 13.00
C ALA A 119 6.89 -14.31 14.24
#